data_AF-A0A0A3I514-F1
#
_entry.id   AF-A0A0A3I514-F1
#
_cell.length_a   1.000
_cell.length_b   1.000
_cell.length_c   1.000
_cell.angle_alpha   90.00
_cell.angle_beta   90.00
_cell.angle_gamma   90.00
#
_symmetry.space_group_name_H-M   'P 1'
#
loop_
_entity.id
_entity.type
_entity.pdbx_description
1 polymer ?
#
loop_
_entity_poly.entity_id
_entity_poly.type
_entity_poly.pdbx_seq_one_letter_code
_entity_poly.pdbx_strand_id
1 'polypeptide(L)'
;MLKKLMYLLIILVIISAGIYIFLQLYATNDINEGDEQQSKPVETNHEDIATAESFVSRIVTLATEGKIIDGPFQAGKSQMKEINDSFGEPIITDQTVLGDYTTYKNDVTVGYQKSLAFDLRSYNETLQQIHLSDIRNVQGEPDETRYYKDENVDQIILAYNINSNYQLKWILPNPTEQQPDPVVHHISVYTEPPISEEVLTLLQNMSLEEKIGQMIFAGVDGANYDQNAENLIHQYHVGGIIFNKKNFLSVDQTNQYVNKIKSENAAKPLPIFLGVDQEGGRVAKLPGALTPIPPSLQIGNVGSSEFSYAIGSLLGKEVKSFGFNMNFAPVLDINSNPNNPVIGDRSFGNTANIVSKLGIETMKGIQSEDVIAVIKHFPGHGDTATDSHLELPRVNKTIEELEELELVPFRQAIQEGADVVMIAHILLPQVDAENPSSMSKAIISDLLRNQLQYDGVVITDDMTMEAITDHYDIGAASVQSVKAGSDIIMVAHDYNKVTSAFRAIQKAVENGEISEERINDSVVRIIQLKEKYQLKDDQIESVDVNALNQQIQSVLNKHYY
;
A
#
# COMPACT_ATOMS: atom_id res chain seq x y z
N MET A 1 -10.17 -30.60 5.99
CA MET A 1 -8.98 -31.46 6.21
C MET A 1 -7.98 -31.42 5.05
N LEU A 2 -8.39 -31.31 3.78
CA LEU A 2 -7.46 -31.18 2.64
C LEU A 2 -6.70 -29.82 2.57
N LYS A 3 -7.28 -28.69 3.02
CA LYS A 3 -6.57 -27.39 3.00
C LYS A 3 -5.44 -27.24 4.04
N LYS A 4 -5.51 -27.96 5.18
CA LYS A 4 -4.38 -28.07 6.13
C LYS A 4 -3.26 -28.98 5.63
N LEU A 5 -3.57 -29.94 4.75
CA LEU A 5 -2.57 -30.77 4.08
C LEU A 5 -1.85 -29.99 2.95
N MET A 6 -2.51 -28.97 2.37
CA MET A 6 -1.96 -28.12 1.30
C MET A 6 -0.98 -27.06 1.82
N TYR A 7 -1.24 -26.46 2.98
CA TYR A 7 -0.26 -25.60 3.67
C TYR A 7 0.92 -26.38 4.24
N LEU A 8 0.69 -27.62 4.70
CA LEU A 8 1.79 -28.51 5.07
C LEU A 8 2.62 -28.92 3.85
N LEU A 9 2.02 -29.04 2.64
CA LEU A 9 2.74 -29.35 1.39
C LEU A 9 3.59 -28.16 0.90
N ILE A 10 3.12 -26.92 1.02
CA ILE A 10 3.88 -25.71 0.64
C ILE A 10 5.11 -25.54 1.55
N ILE A 11 4.97 -25.87 2.84
CA ILE A 11 6.07 -25.85 3.82
C ILE A 11 6.99 -27.08 3.67
N LEU A 12 6.48 -28.27 3.29
CA LEU A 12 7.31 -29.45 3.03
C LEU A 12 8.11 -29.37 1.72
N VAL A 13 7.66 -28.63 0.70
CA VAL A 13 8.39 -28.52 -0.57
C VAL A 13 9.66 -27.65 -0.43
N ILE A 14 9.60 -26.56 0.35
CA ILE A 14 10.77 -25.73 0.69
C ILE A 14 11.79 -26.51 1.56
N ILE A 15 11.30 -27.38 2.45
CA ILE A 15 12.15 -28.18 3.35
C ILE A 15 12.71 -29.45 2.66
N SER A 16 11.96 -30.08 1.75
CA SER A 16 12.37 -31.35 1.11
C SER A 16 13.44 -31.20 0.01
N ALA A 17 13.45 -30.07 -0.72
CA ALA A 17 14.51 -29.77 -1.68
C ALA A 17 15.86 -29.51 -0.98
N GLY A 18 15.85 -28.76 0.13
CA GLY A 18 17.04 -28.52 0.96
C GLY A 18 17.59 -29.77 1.65
N ILE A 19 16.73 -30.64 2.19
CA ILE A 19 17.16 -31.87 2.88
C ILE A 19 17.68 -32.95 1.91
N TYR A 20 17.10 -33.08 0.71
CA TYR A 20 17.56 -34.05 -0.30
C TYR A 20 18.95 -33.70 -0.86
N ILE A 21 19.22 -32.40 -1.08
CA ILE A 21 20.53 -31.90 -1.51
C ILE A 21 21.57 -32.08 -0.41
N PHE A 22 21.21 -31.83 0.86
CA PHE A 22 22.11 -32.01 2.01
C PHE A 22 22.51 -33.47 2.26
N LEU A 23 21.61 -34.44 2.03
CA LEU A 23 21.90 -35.87 2.20
C LEU A 23 22.74 -36.48 1.07
N GLN A 24 22.66 -35.94 -0.15
CA GLN A 24 23.53 -36.35 -1.28
C GLN A 24 24.99 -35.88 -1.10
N LEU A 25 25.20 -34.72 -0.46
CA LEU A 25 26.53 -34.17 -0.17
C LEU A 25 27.28 -34.93 0.94
N TYR A 26 26.57 -35.59 1.85
CA TYR A 26 27.19 -36.37 2.94
C TYR A 26 27.56 -37.80 2.54
N ALA A 27 26.91 -38.38 1.53
CA ALA A 27 27.09 -39.77 1.14
C ALA A 27 28.26 -40.02 0.16
N THR A 28 28.88 -38.97 -0.38
CA THR A 28 29.93 -39.06 -1.42
C THR A 28 31.35 -38.78 -0.91
N ASN A 29 31.53 -38.48 0.39
CA ASN A 29 32.84 -38.14 0.98
C ASN A 29 33.58 -39.31 1.64
N ASP A 30 33.14 -40.55 1.44
CA ASP A 30 33.93 -41.73 1.81
C ASP A 30 34.13 -42.63 0.57
N ILE A 31 35.37 -43.09 0.38
CA ILE A 31 35.84 -44.12 -0.57
C ILE A 31 36.47 -43.58 -1.89
N ASN A 32 37.78 -43.25 -1.91
CA ASN A 32 38.86 -44.12 -2.42
C ASN A 32 40.20 -43.39 -2.66
N GLU A 33 41.26 -43.97 -2.08
CA GLU A 33 42.67 -43.75 -2.39
C GLU A 33 43.09 -44.43 -3.71
N GLY A 34 44.12 -43.87 -4.37
CA GLY A 34 45.05 -44.59 -5.26
C GLY A 34 44.93 -44.30 -6.77
N ASP A 35 45.86 -43.53 -7.35
CA ASP A 35 47.11 -44.04 -7.96
C ASP A 35 47.89 -42.89 -8.65
N GLU A 36 49.21 -42.84 -8.41
CA GLU A 36 50.15 -41.92 -9.06
C GLU A 36 50.47 -42.38 -10.49
N GLN A 37 50.40 -41.48 -11.48
CA GLN A 37 51.29 -41.55 -12.65
C GLN A 37 51.60 -40.17 -13.23
N GLN A 38 52.90 -39.89 -13.34
CA GLN A 38 53.52 -38.67 -13.86
C GLN A 38 53.25 -38.46 -15.36
N SER A 39 52.90 -37.24 -15.75
CA SER A 39 53.30 -36.69 -17.07
C SER A 39 53.49 -35.16 -16.99
N LYS A 40 54.47 -34.66 -17.76
CA LYS A 40 55.07 -33.31 -17.75
C LYS A 40 54.22 -32.26 -18.50
N PRO A 41 54.49 -30.95 -18.32
CA PRO A 41 53.49 -29.90 -18.34
C PRO A 41 53.15 -29.40 -19.76
N VAL A 42 51.89 -29.04 -19.95
CA VAL A 42 51.43 -28.22 -21.08
C VAL A 42 51.13 -26.84 -20.52
N GLU A 43 51.91 -25.85 -20.95
CA GLU A 43 51.60 -24.43 -20.77
C GLU A 43 50.32 -24.10 -21.55
N THR A 44 49.27 -23.72 -20.84
CA THR A 44 48.14 -22.98 -21.41
C THR A 44 47.71 -21.89 -20.45
N ASN A 45 48.01 -20.66 -20.87
CA ASN A 45 47.32 -19.38 -20.65
C ASN A 45 46.51 -19.22 -19.36
N HIS A 46 46.93 -18.25 -18.55
CA HIS A 46 46.14 -17.61 -17.51
C HIS A 46 44.79 -17.12 -18.06
N GLU A 47 43.72 -17.91 -17.88
CA GLU A 47 42.35 -17.39 -17.79
C GLU A 47 42.21 -16.74 -16.41
N ASP A 48 41.73 -15.50 -16.38
CA ASP A 48 41.50 -14.71 -15.18
C ASP A 48 40.69 -15.50 -14.15
N ILE A 49 41.28 -15.78 -12.99
CA ILE A 49 40.52 -16.15 -11.79
C ILE A 49 39.75 -14.89 -11.39
N ALA A 50 38.50 -14.77 -11.84
CA ALA A 50 37.63 -13.66 -11.47
C ALA A 50 37.52 -13.58 -9.93
N THR A 51 38.00 -12.49 -9.34
CA THR A 51 37.82 -12.22 -7.90
C THR A 51 36.35 -11.90 -7.62
N ALA A 52 35.89 -12.07 -6.38
CA ALA A 52 34.54 -11.69 -5.96
C ALA A 52 34.23 -10.22 -6.33
N GLU A 53 35.19 -9.31 -6.14
CA GLU A 53 35.07 -7.90 -6.55
C GLU A 53 34.89 -7.70 -8.07
N SER A 54 35.55 -8.51 -8.90
CA SER A 54 35.34 -8.48 -10.36
C SER A 54 33.93 -8.95 -10.73
N PHE A 55 33.38 -9.88 -9.95
CA PHE A 55 32.02 -10.38 -10.16
C PHE A 55 30.97 -9.36 -9.71
N VAL A 56 31.18 -8.69 -8.57
CA VAL A 56 30.37 -7.53 -8.14
C VAL A 56 30.38 -6.45 -9.23
N SER A 57 31.56 -6.10 -9.75
CA SER A 57 31.69 -5.09 -10.82
C SER A 57 30.90 -5.46 -12.08
N ARG A 58 30.88 -6.75 -12.44
CA ARG A 58 30.07 -7.24 -13.56
C ARG A 58 28.56 -7.12 -13.28
N ILE A 59 28.10 -7.48 -12.09
CA ILE A 59 26.68 -7.33 -11.69
C ILE A 59 26.27 -5.86 -11.72
N VAL A 60 27.10 -4.96 -11.18
CA VAL A 60 26.88 -3.51 -11.24
C VAL A 60 26.77 -3.04 -12.68
N THR A 61 27.68 -3.48 -13.55
CA THR A 61 27.65 -3.13 -14.98
C THR A 61 26.34 -3.59 -15.64
N LEU A 62 25.90 -4.82 -15.41
CA LEU A 62 24.62 -5.32 -15.93
C LEU A 62 23.42 -4.53 -15.39
N ALA A 63 23.46 -4.14 -14.11
CA ALA A 63 22.42 -3.34 -13.48
C ALA A 63 22.30 -1.94 -14.10
N THR A 64 23.39 -1.35 -14.63
CA THR A 64 23.29 -0.07 -15.37
C THR A 64 22.40 -0.19 -16.61
N GLU A 65 22.32 -1.38 -17.17
CA GLU A 65 21.45 -1.72 -18.30
C GLU A 65 20.12 -2.34 -17.86
N GLY A 66 19.81 -2.39 -16.57
CA GLY A 66 18.59 -3.00 -16.03
C GLY A 66 18.55 -4.52 -16.12
N LYS A 67 19.71 -5.19 -16.23
CA LYS A 67 19.82 -6.65 -16.43
C LYS A 67 20.35 -7.38 -15.21
N ILE A 68 20.01 -8.66 -15.09
CA ILE A 68 20.62 -9.63 -14.18
C ILE A 68 21.57 -10.58 -14.91
N ILE A 69 22.31 -11.40 -14.17
CA ILE A 69 23.28 -12.36 -14.74
C ILE A 69 22.63 -13.53 -15.51
N ASP A 70 21.35 -13.83 -15.24
CA ASP A 70 20.69 -15.05 -15.73
C ASP A 70 19.99 -14.92 -17.08
N GLY A 71 20.13 -13.78 -17.77
CA GLY A 71 19.54 -13.63 -19.09
C GLY A 71 19.69 -12.24 -19.70
N PRO A 72 19.26 -12.08 -20.97
CA PRO A 72 19.34 -10.81 -21.67
C PRO A 72 18.23 -9.82 -21.28
N PHE A 73 17.37 -10.17 -20.31
CA PHE A 73 16.18 -9.40 -19.96
C PHE A 73 16.50 -8.12 -19.25
N GLN A 74 15.69 -7.10 -19.52
CA GLN A 74 15.84 -5.77 -18.98
C GLN A 74 14.58 -5.35 -18.24
N ALA A 75 14.74 -4.97 -16.97
CA ALA A 75 13.69 -4.33 -16.18
C ALA A 75 13.21 -3.06 -16.91
N GLY A 76 11.89 -2.87 -16.96
CA GLY A 76 11.22 -1.76 -17.66
C GLY A 76 11.11 -1.91 -19.17
N LYS A 77 11.63 -2.99 -19.77
CA LYS A 77 11.56 -3.21 -21.23
C LYS A 77 11.09 -4.59 -21.64
N SER A 78 11.57 -5.64 -20.98
CA SER A 78 11.25 -7.02 -21.37
C SER A 78 9.81 -7.37 -21.07
N GLN A 79 9.17 -8.05 -22.02
CA GLN A 79 7.79 -8.49 -21.89
C GLN A 79 7.73 -9.92 -21.34
N MET A 80 6.67 -10.24 -20.60
CA MET A 80 6.43 -11.57 -20.02
C MET A 80 6.51 -12.67 -21.08
N LYS A 81 6.00 -12.41 -22.29
CA LYS A 81 6.09 -13.35 -23.40
C LYS A 81 7.55 -13.67 -23.76
N GLU A 82 8.42 -12.67 -23.86
CA GLU A 82 9.84 -12.86 -24.22
C GLU A 82 10.57 -13.69 -23.16
N ILE A 83 10.24 -13.46 -21.88
CA ILE A 83 10.82 -14.20 -20.76
C ILE A 83 10.30 -15.64 -20.73
N ASN A 84 8.99 -15.85 -20.92
CA ASN A 84 8.40 -17.19 -21.01
C ASN A 84 8.93 -17.98 -22.22
N ASP A 85 9.14 -17.32 -23.37
CA ASP A 85 9.71 -17.96 -24.56
C ASP A 85 11.15 -18.47 -24.30
N SER A 86 11.87 -17.86 -23.36
CA SER A 86 13.25 -18.23 -23.02
C SER A 86 13.37 -19.17 -21.81
N PHE A 87 12.61 -18.93 -20.75
CA PHE A 87 12.66 -19.73 -19.51
C PHE A 87 11.61 -20.84 -19.45
N GLY A 88 10.68 -20.86 -20.40
CA GLY A 88 9.55 -21.77 -20.43
C GLY A 88 8.43 -21.36 -19.48
N GLU A 89 7.53 -22.31 -19.22
CA GLU A 89 6.40 -22.09 -18.32
C GLU A 89 6.85 -21.82 -16.88
N PRO A 90 6.17 -20.88 -16.18
CA PRO A 90 6.50 -20.56 -14.81
C PRO A 90 6.21 -21.71 -13.85
N ILE A 91 6.95 -21.75 -12.74
CA ILE A 91 6.70 -22.69 -11.64
C ILE A 91 5.53 -22.20 -10.80
N ILE A 92 5.57 -20.92 -10.44
CA ILE A 92 4.58 -20.27 -9.58
C ILE A 92 4.50 -18.78 -9.94
N THR A 93 3.30 -18.23 -9.82
CA THR A 93 3.05 -16.79 -9.89
C THR A 93 2.29 -16.37 -8.66
N ASP A 94 2.88 -15.46 -7.89
CA ASP A 94 2.30 -14.85 -6.70
C ASP A 94 1.81 -13.44 -7.05
N GLN A 95 0.56 -13.13 -6.70
CA GLN A 95 0.00 -11.82 -6.95
C GLN A 95 0.31 -10.89 -5.78
N THR A 96 0.92 -9.74 -6.06
CA THR A 96 1.25 -8.72 -5.06
C THR A 96 0.72 -7.37 -5.49
N VAL A 97 0.83 -6.37 -4.60
CA VAL A 97 0.36 -5.01 -4.87
C VAL A 97 1.25 -4.27 -5.86
N LEU A 98 2.53 -4.62 -5.91
CA LEU A 98 3.47 -4.09 -6.89
C LEU A 98 3.31 -4.75 -8.28
N GLY A 99 2.71 -5.94 -8.32
CA GLY A 99 2.53 -6.71 -9.55
C GLY A 99 2.59 -8.22 -9.33
N ASP A 100 2.52 -8.99 -10.41
CA ASP A 100 2.60 -10.45 -10.39
C ASP A 100 4.08 -10.88 -10.35
N TYR A 101 4.49 -11.62 -9.31
CA TYR A 101 5.84 -12.16 -9.18
C TYR A 101 5.87 -13.61 -9.64
N THR A 102 6.57 -13.86 -10.74
CA THR A 102 6.61 -15.15 -11.41
C THR A 102 8.00 -15.78 -11.29
N THR A 103 8.06 -16.99 -10.74
CA THR A 103 9.32 -17.73 -10.56
C THR A 103 9.48 -18.80 -11.62
N TYR A 104 10.66 -18.83 -12.24
CA TYR A 104 11.04 -19.74 -13.32
C TYR A 104 12.03 -20.81 -12.81
N LYS A 105 12.22 -21.88 -13.60
CA LYS A 105 13.12 -23.01 -13.27
C LYS A 105 14.61 -22.67 -13.18
N ASN A 106 15.00 -21.47 -13.59
CA ASN A 106 16.40 -21.06 -13.64
C ASN A 106 16.78 -20.18 -12.44
N ASP A 107 16.10 -20.35 -11.29
CA ASP A 107 16.35 -19.56 -10.08
C ASP A 107 16.21 -18.04 -10.31
N VAL A 108 15.27 -17.68 -11.19
CA VAL A 108 14.91 -16.31 -11.52
C VAL A 108 13.45 -16.06 -11.12
N THR A 109 13.22 -14.95 -10.42
CA THR A 109 11.88 -14.42 -10.19
C THR A 109 11.74 -13.08 -10.88
N VAL A 110 10.62 -12.86 -11.57
CA VAL A 110 10.33 -11.61 -12.27
C VAL A 110 9.04 -11.00 -11.74
N GLY A 111 9.10 -9.75 -11.29
CA GLY A 111 7.93 -8.92 -11.01
C GLY A 111 7.41 -8.29 -12.29
N TYR A 112 6.13 -8.47 -12.57
CA TYR A 112 5.44 -7.92 -13.73
C TYR A 112 4.33 -6.95 -13.35
N GLN A 113 4.30 -5.80 -14.02
CA GLN A 113 3.13 -4.94 -14.04
C GLN A 113 2.44 -5.15 -15.40
N LYS A 114 1.24 -5.72 -15.38
CA LYS A 114 0.59 -6.29 -16.58
C LYS A 114 1.51 -7.33 -17.23
N SER A 115 2.19 -6.98 -18.33
CA SER A 115 3.14 -7.86 -19.02
C SER A 115 4.58 -7.34 -19.00
N LEU A 116 4.85 -6.16 -18.42
CA LEU A 116 6.17 -5.55 -18.42
C LEU A 116 6.94 -5.95 -17.16
N ALA A 117 8.12 -6.52 -17.33
CA ALA A 117 9.00 -6.85 -16.21
C ALA A 117 9.53 -5.57 -15.58
N PHE A 118 9.41 -5.39 -14.26
CA PHE A 118 9.95 -4.22 -13.53
C PHE A 118 10.93 -4.59 -12.42
N ASP A 119 10.90 -5.84 -11.94
CA ASP A 119 11.82 -6.36 -10.92
C ASP A 119 12.40 -7.70 -11.39
N LEU A 120 13.71 -7.75 -11.63
CA LEU A 120 14.41 -8.98 -12.03
C LEU A 120 15.24 -9.48 -10.86
N ARG A 121 14.90 -10.67 -10.33
CA ARG A 121 15.61 -11.29 -9.20
C ARG A 121 16.39 -12.50 -9.63
N SER A 122 17.64 -12.57 -9.19
CA SER A 122 18.58 -13.67 -9.46
C SER A 122 18.95 -14.35 -8.15
N TYR A 123 18.66 -15.66 -8.06
CA TYR A 123 19.08 -16.54 -6.97
C TYR A 123 20.23 -17.46 -7.41
N ASN A 124 20.98 -17.06 -8.43
CA ASN A 124 22.07 -17.86 -8.97
C ASN A 124 23.10 -18.24 -7.89
N GLU A 125 23.45 -19.52 -7.79
CA GLU A 125 24.36 -20.04 -6.75
C GLU A 125 25.74 -19.36 -6.76
N THR A 126 26.18 -18.81 -7.90
CA THR A 126 27.44 -18.07 -7.98
C THR A 126 27.47 -16.80 -7.12
N LEU A 127 26.30 -16.24 -6.77
CA LEU A 127 26.19 -15.10 -5.85
C LEU A 127 26.70 -15.43 -4.44
N GLN A 128 26.68 -16.71 -4.03
CA GLN A 128 27.20 -17.16 -2.73
C GLN A 128 28.72 -16.98 -2.58
N GLN A 129 29.41 -16.58 -3.65
CA GLN A 129 30.85 -16.23 -3.62
C GLN A 129 31.10 -14.76 -3.26
N ILE A 130 30.05 -13.94 -3.19
CA ILE A 130 30.12 -12.50 -2.90
C ILE A 130 29.77 -12.30 -1.43
N HIS A 131 30.66 -11.67 -0.68
CA HIS A 131 30.44 -11.26 0.70
C HIS A 131 29.98 -9.79 0.80
N LEU A 132 29.41 -9.43 1.95
CA LEU A 132 29.04 -8.06 2.28
C LEU A 132 30.22 -7.09 2.10
N SER A 133 31.44 -7.49 2.48
CA SER A 133 32.63 -6.66 2.31
C SER A 133 32.98 -6.42 0.83
N ASP A 134 32.78 -7.41 -0.04
CA ASP A 134 33.09 -7.28 -1.46
C ASP A 134 32.19 -6.22 -2.12
N ILE A 135 30.91 -6.19 -1.74
CA ILE A 135 29.94 -5.19 -2.22
C ILE A 135 30.39 -3.79 -1.79
N ARG A 136 30.71 -3.61 -0.50
CA ARG A 136 31.14 -2.32 0.05
C ARG A 136 32.48 -1.86 -0.53
N ASN A 137 33.41 -2.78 -0.79
CA ASN A 137 34.69 -2.44 -1.41
C ASN A 137 34.50 -1.88 -2.82
N VAL A 138 33.56 -2.44 -3.60
CA VAL A 138 33.34 -2.04 -4.99
C VAL A 138 32.40 -0.84 -5.13
N GLN A 139 31.31 -0.82 -4.35
CA GLN A 139 30.24 0.19 -4.50
C GLN A 139 30.20 1.25 -3.40
N GLY A 140 30.96 1.09 -2.32
CA GLY A 140 30.85 1.93 -1.14
C GLY A 140 29.60 1.65 -0.30
N GLU A 141 29.17 2.61 0.49
CA GLU A 141 27.94 2.50 1.27
C GLU A 141 26.71 2.61 0.34
N PRO A 142 25.65 1.82 0.60
CA PRO A 142 24.42 1.89 -0.17
C PRO A 142 23.68 3.21 0.03
N ASP A 143 22.88 3.59 -0.96
CA ASP A 143 21.96 4.74 -0.87
C ASP A 143 20.87 4.49 0.17
N GLU A 144 20.46 3.23 0.35
CA GLU A 144 19.47 2.80 1.33
C GLU A 144 19.83 1.41 1.88
N THR A 145 19.72 1.24 3.20
CA THR A 145 19.84 -0.07 3.86
C THR A 145 18.51 -0.44 4.51
N ARG A 146 17.93 -1.59 4.14
CA ARG A 146 16.71 -2.12 4.75
C ARG A 146 17.03 -3.33 5.59
N TYR A 147 16.29 -3.52 6.67
CA TYR A 147 16.38 -4.72 7.50
C TYR A 147 15.01 -5.40 7.50
N TYR A 148 15.01 -6.71 7.27
CA TYR A 148 13.81 -7.53 7.26
C TYR A 148 13.97 -8.69 8.23
N LYS A 149 13.01 -8.86 9.15
CA LYS A 149 13.02 -9.95 10.11
C LYS A 149 11.62 -10.52 10.32
N ASP A 150 11.48 -11.82 10.11
CA ASP A 150 10.30 -12.60 10.48
C ASP A 150 10.70 -13.89 11.24
N GLU A 151 9.77 -14.84 11.40
CA GLU A 151 10.02 -16.09 12.11
C GLU A 151 11.06 -17.01 11.43
N ASN A 152 11.32 -16.84 10.14
CA ASN A 152 12.14 -17.72 9.31
C ASN A 152 13.34 -17.02 8.65
N VAL A 153 13.33 -15.69 8.57
CA VAL A 153 14.30 -14.90 7.80
C VAL A 153 14.77 -13.68 8.60
N ASP A 154 16.08 -13.42 8.60
CA ASP A 154 16.71 -12.22 9.16
C ASP A 154 17.71 -11.71 8.11
N GLN A 155 17.36 -10.65 7.39
CA GLN A 155 18.04 -10.18 6.20
C GLN A 155 18.35 -8.68 6.25
N ILE A 156 19.46 -8.32 5.62
CA ILE A 156 19.82 -6.96 5.25
C ILE A 156 19.69 -6.80 3.73
N ILE A 157 19.16 -5.66 3.29
CA ILE A 157 19.02 -5.31 1.88
C ILE A 157 19.82 -4.03 1.66
N LEU A 158 20.85 -4.11 0.83
CA LEU A 158 21.66 -2.95 0.43
C LEU A 158 21.17 -2.48 -0.94
N ALA A 159 20.54 -1.31 -1.00
CA ALA A 159 20.02 -0.77 -2.24
C ALA A 159 20.92 0.37 -2.76
N TYR A 160 21.35 0.23 -4.00
CA TYR A 160 22.19 1.19 -4.72
C TYR A 160 21.44 1.73 -5.93
N ASN A 161 21.29 3.04 -6.01
CA ASN A 161 20.75 3.74 -7.17
C ASN A 161 21.80 3.79 -8.26
N ILE A 162 21.75 2.83 -9.18
CA ILE A 162 22.76 2.66 -10.23
C ILE A 162 22.69 3.81 -11.24
N ASN A 163 21.49 4.26 -11.57
CA ASN A 163 21.21 5.47 -12.34
C ASN A 163 19.75 5.91 -12.11
N SER A 164 19.28 6.90 -12.88
CA SER A 164 17.91 7.43 -12.76
C SER A 164 16.80 6.40 -13.00
N ASN A 165 17.12 5.25 -13.60
CA ASN A 165 16.14 4.26 -14.02
C ASN A 165 16.22 2.96 -13.21
N TYR A 166 17.37 2.63 -12.61
CA TYR A 166 17.58 1.31 -11.99
C TYR A 166 18.18 1.40 -10.60
N GLN A 167 17.64 0.57 -9.72
CA GLN A 167 18.19 0.27 -8.41
C GLN A 167 18.67 -1.18 -8.38
N LEU A 168 19.90 -1.41 -7.90
CA LEU A 168 20.43 -2.74 -7.61
C LEU A 168 20.32 -3.00 -6.10
N LYS A 169 19.62 -4.05 -5.73
CA LYS A 169 19.47 -4.51 -4.36
C LYS A 169 20.28 -5.77 -4.15
N TRP A 170 21.11 -5.79 -3.12
CA TRP A 170 21.79 -6.97 -2.61
C TRP A 170 21.08 -7.46 -1.36
N ILE A 171 20.64 -8.71 -1.37
CA ILE A 171 19.94 -9.30 -0.23
C ILE A 171 20.86 -10.34 0.41
N LEU A 172 21.17 -10.13 1.69
CA LEU A 172 22.05 -10.99 2.48
C LEU A 172 21.40 -11.30 3.82
N PRO A 173 21.78 -12.41 4.51
CA PRO A 173 21.52 -12.55 5.93
C PRO A 173 22.01 -11.33 6.71
N ASN A 174 21.31 -10.96 7.79
CA ASN A 174 21.74 -9.85 8.64
C ASN A 174 23.08 -10.19 9.33
N PRO A 175 24.11 -9.33 9.29
CA PRO A 175 25.39 -9.60 9.94
C PRO A 175 25.25 -9.83 11.44
N THR A 176 25.93 -10.85 11.95
CA THR A 176 25.95 -11.19 13.38
C THR A 176 27.38 -11.19 13.91
N GLU A 177 27.56 -11.26 15.23
CA GLU A 177 28.91 -11.43 15.82
C GLU A 177 29.59 -12.72 15.31
N GLN A 178 28.83 -13.77 15.05
CA GLN A 178 29.33 -15.06 14.56
C GLN A 178 29.57 -15.06 13.04
N GLN A 179 28.82 -14.28 12.29
CA GLN A 179 28.93 -14.13 10.84
C GLN A 179 28.85 -12.64 10.48
N PRO A 180 29.93 -11.87 10.68
CA PRO A 180 29.94 -10.43 10.46
C PRO A 180 29.97 -10.04 8.97
N ASP A 181 30.28 -11.01 8.11
CA ASP A 181 30.45 -10.81 6.67
C ASP A 181 29.68 -11.89 5.87
N PRO A 182 28.34 -11.81 5.86
CA PRO A 182 27.49 -12.80 5.21
C PRO A 182 27.62 -12.76 3.68
N VAL A 183 27.26 -13.88 3.04
CA VAL A 183 27.24 -14.01 1.58
C VAL A 183 25.90 -13.59 0.99
N VAL A 184 25.90 -13.19 -0.28
CA VAL A 184 24.70 -12.77 -1.00
C VAL A 184 23.75 -13.94 -1.20
N HIS A 185 22.51 -13.79 -0.73
CA HIS A 185 21.44 -14.75 -0.99
C HIS A 185 20.92 -14.60 -2.43
N HIS A 186 20.57 -13.36 -2.79
CA HIS A 186 20.08 -13.03 -4.13
C HIS A 186 20.24 -11.54 -4.42
N ILE A 187 20.09 -11.16 -5.68
CA ILE A 187 20.03 -9.75 -6.10
C ILE A 187 18.67 -9.44 -6.73
N SER A 188 18.31 -8.15 -6.73
CA SER A 188 17.18 -7.60 -7.47
C SER A 188 17.64 -6.39 -8.27
N VAL A 189 17.40 -6.40 -9.58
CA VAL A 189 17.51 -5.21 -10.42
C VAL A 189 16.10 -4.70 -10.67
N TYR A 190 15.80 -3.61 -10.00
CA TYR A 190 14.48 -3.00 -9.95
C TYR A 190 14.47 -1.72 -10.78
N THR A 191 13.37 -1.52 -11.50
CA THR A 191 12.97 -0.22 -12.03
C THR A 191 11.56 0.07 -11.57
N GLU A 192 11.29 1.34 -11.33
CA GLU A 192 9.91 1.75 -11.11
C GLU A 192 9.14 1.49 -12.42
N PRO A 193 8.02 0.75 -12.39
CA PRO A 193 7.24 0.54 -13.59
C PRO A 193 6.93 1.91 -14.22
N PRO A 194 7.21 2.11 -15.52
CA PRO A 194 6.91 3.39 -16.14
C PRO A 194 5.42 3.68 -15.98
N ILE A 195 5.09 4.89 -15.52
CA ILE A 195 3.74 5.43 -15.61
C ILE A 195 3.28 5.16 -17.04
N SER A 196 2.17 4.44 -17.20
CA SER A 196 1.79 3.99 -18.53
C SER A 196 1.59 5.18 -19.46
N GLU A 197 1.90 5.01 -20.75
CA GLU A 197 1.77 6.09 -21.74
C GLU A 197 0.35 6.69 -21.73
N GLU A 198 -0.66 5.86 -21.43
CA GLU A 198 -2.04 6.30 -21.27
C GLU A 198 -2.22 7.24 -20.07
N VAL A 199 -1.65 6.92 -18.90
CA VAL A 199 -1.71 7.77 -17.71
C VAL A 199 -0.96 9.07 -17.93
N LEU A 200 0.21 9.04 -18.56
CA LEU A 200 0.98 10.24 -18.91
C LEU A 200 0.21 11.12 -19.91
N THR A 201 -0.37 10.52 -20.94
CA THR A 201 -1.18 11.24 -21.94
C THR A 201 -2.40 11.88 -21.29
N LEU A 202 -3.09 11.15 -20.40
CA LEU A 202 -4.23 11.67 -19.67
C LEU A 202 -3.82 12.86 -18.79
N LEU A 203 -2.77 12.70 -17.98
CA LEU A 203 -2.25 13.75 -17.11
C LEU A 203 -1.84 15.01 -17.89
N GLN A 204 -1.19 14.86 -19.05
CA GLN A 204 -0.79 15.98 -19.91
C GLN A 204 -1.96 16.72 -20.54
N ASN A 205 -3.09 16.03 -20.75
CA ASN A 205 -4.30 16.62 -21.31
C ASN A 205 -5.19 17.30 -20.27
N MET A 206 -4.95 17.07 -18.97
CA MET A 206 -5.69 17.71 -17.89
C MET A 206 -5.22 19.14 -17.66
N SER A 207 -6.16 20.06 -17.44
CA SER A 207 -5.85 21.40 -16.95
C SER A 207 -5.36 21.37 -15.49
N LEU A 208 -4.74 22.45 -15.02
CA LEU A 208 -4.35 22.57 -13.61
C LEU A 208 -5.57 22.44 -12.68
N GLU A 209 -6.70 23.03 -13.06
CA GLU A 209 -7.96 22.94 -12.32
C GLU A 209 -8.47 21.50 -12.24
N GLU A 210 -8.39 20.74 -13.33
CA GLU A 210 -8.77 19.32 -13.34
C GLU A 210 -7.87 18.50 -12.44
N LYS A 211 -6.55 18.76 -12.47
CA LYS A 211 -5.57 18.10 -11.62
C LYS A 211 -5.82 18.36 -10.13
N ILE A 212 -5.99 19.63 -9.76
CA ILE A 212 -6.32 20.02 -8.38
C ILE A 212 -7.68 19.46 -7.98
N GLY A 213 -8.65 19.46 -8.89
CA GLY A 213 -9.97 18.85 -8.68
C GLY A 213 -9.85 17.39 -8.28
N GLN A 214 -9.02 16.60 -8.96
CA GLN A 214 -8.78 15.19 -8.59
C GLN A 214 -8.25 15.01 -7.16
N MET A 215 -7.54 16.01 -6.61
CA MET A 215 -7.01 16.00 -5.24
C MET A 215 -8.04 16.43 -4.19
N ILE A 216 -9.28 16.75 -4.56
CA ILE A 216 -10.34 17.14 -3.62
C ILE A 216 -11.36 16.01 -3.44
N PHE A 217 -11.60 15.63 -2.19
CA PHE A 217 -12.70 14.76 -1.78
C PHE A 217 -13.75 15.60 -1.03
N ALA A 218 -14.85 15.91 -1.72
CA ALA A 218 -15.80 16.93 -1.26
C ALA A 218 -17.03 16.33 -0.59
N GLY A 219 -17.46 16.96 0.51
CA GLY A 219 -18.77 16.72 1.09
C GLY A 219 -19.90 17.31 0.25
N VAL A 220 -21.04 16.64 0.26
CA VAL A 220 -22.30 17.16 -0.27
C VAL A 220 -23.33 17.36 0.84
N ASP A 221 -24.15 18.40 0.70
CA ASP A 221 -25.16 18.76 1.68
C ASP A 221 -26.55 18.21 1.30
N GLY A 222 -27.35 17.89 2.33
CA GLY A 222 -28.73 17.45 2.15
C GLY A 222 -28.87 16.10 1.45
N ALA A 223 -30.12 15.66 1.24
CA ALA A 223 -30.42 14.34 0.69
C ALA A 223 -30.68 14.33 -0.82
N ASN A 224 -30.43 15.43 -1.53
CA ASN A 224 -30.70 15.51 -2.96
C ASN A 224 -29.59 16.26 -3.67
N TYR A 225 -29.37 15.92 -4.93
CA TYR A 225 -28.49 16.65 -5.81
C TYR A 225 -28.96 18.10 -5.98
N ASP A 226 -28.06 19.04 -5.68
CA ASP A 226 -28.32 20.48 -5.72
C ASP A 226 -27.27 21.22 -6.57
N GLN A 227 -27.40 22.54 -6.64
CA GLN A 227 -26.50 23.39 -7.43
C GLN A 227 -25.05 23.34 -6.90
N ASN A 228 -24.86 23.15 -5.59
CA ASN A 228 -23.52 23.06 -5.02
C ASN A 228 -22.83 21.78 -5.48
N ALA A 229 -23.52 20.64 -5.40
CA ALA A 229 -23.03 19.37 -5.93
C ALA A 229 -22.74 19.45 -7.44
N GLU A 230 -23.61 20.13 -8.21
CA GLU A 230 -23.38 20.38 -9.63
C GLU A 230 -22.10 21.19 -9.88
N ASN A 231 -21.88 22.26 -9.13
CA ASN A 231 -20.68 23.07 -9.26
C ASN A 231 -19.43 22.28 -8.89
N LEU A 232 -19.47 21.45 -7.84
CA LEU A 232 -18.34 20.61 -7.44
C LEU A 232 -17.87 19.70 -8.59
N ILE A 233 -18.81 19.07 -9.30
CA ILE A 233 -18.51 18.17 -10.43
C ILE A 233 -18.08 18.98 -11.67
N HIS A 234 -18.88 19.96 -12.06
CA HIS A 234 -18.71 20.61 -13.36
C HIS A 234 -17.66 21.71 -13.37
N GLN A 235 -17.60 22.51 -12.31
CA GLN A 235 -16.71 23.67 -12.20
C GLN A 235 -15.40 23.34 -11.48
N TYR A 236 -15.44 22.52 -10.42
CA TYR A 236 -14.25 22.20 -9.61
C TYR A 236 -13.66 20.83 -9.93
N HIS A 237 -14.31 20.03 -10.79
CA HIS A 237 -13.80 18.74 -11.27
C HIS A 237 -13.35 17.82 -10.14
N VAL A 238 -14.08 17.82 -9.01
CA VAL A 238 -13.67 17.11 -7.80
C VAL A 238 -13.44 15.62 -8.07
N GLY A 239 -12.37 15.08 -7.50
CA GLY A 239 -11.95 13.68 -7.69
C GLY A 239 -12.84 12.69 -6.95
N GLY A 240 -13.50 13.13 -5.89
CA GLY A 240 -14.39 12.32 -5.08
C GLY A 240 -15.46 13.09 -4.31
N ILE A 241 -16.51 12.37 -3.92
CA ILE A 241 -17.59 12.84 -3.04
C ILE A 241 -17.74 11.92 -1.83
N ILE A 242 -17.72 12.49 -0.62
CA ILE A 242 -18.01 11.79 0.63
C ILE A 242 -19.47 12.01 1.02
N PHE A 243 -20.16 10.92 1.34
CA PHE A 243 -21.52 10.94 1.85
C PHE A 243 -21.56 10.71 3.36
N ASN A 244 -22.40 11.49 4.00
CA ASN A 244 -22.66 11.49 5.43
C ASN A 244 -24.11 11.08 5.72
N LYS A 245 -24.41 10.78 6.98
CA LYS A 245 -25.72 10.30 7.42
C LYS A 245 -26.90 11.18 6.96
N LYS A 246 -26.67 12.50 6.87
CA LYS A 246 -27.69 13.48 6.43
C LYS A 246 -28.05 13.37 4.94
N ASN A 247 -27.24 12.67 4.14
CA ASN A 247 -27.49 12.47 2.72
C ASN A 247 -28.42 11.28 2.43
N PHE A 248 -28.74 10.48 3.46
CA PHE A 248 -29.47 9.22 3.34
C PHE A 248 -30.85 9.32 4.01
N LEU A 249 -31.93 9.23 3.20
CA LEU A 249 -33.32 9.15 3.67
C LEU A 249 -33.92 7.76 3.44
N SER A 250 -33.67 7.18 2.27
CA SER A 250 -34.12 5.84 1.90
C SER A 250 -33.18 5.24 0.87
N VAL A 251 -33.34 3.94 0.62
CA VAL A 251 -32.59 3.21 -0.42
C VAL A 251 -32.82 3.82 -1.80
N ASP A 252 -34.08 4.04 -2.19
CA ASP A 252 -34.43 4.58 -3.50
C ASP A 252 -33.88 6.00 -3.71
N GLN A 253 -34.00 6.87 -2.70
CA GLN A 253 -33.43 8.23 -2.78
C GLN A 253 -31.91 8.18 -2.88
N THR A 254 -31.25 7.29 -2.13
CA THR A 254 -29.79 7.16 -2.17
C THR A 254 -29.33 6.71 -3.55
N ASN A 255 -29.99 5.71 -4.13
CA ASN A 255 -29.68 5.23 -5.49
C ASN A 255 -29.87 6.33 -6.53
N GLN A 256 -30.97 7.10 -6.45
CA GLN A 256 -31.20 8.23 -7.35
C GLN A 256 -30.11 9.28 -7.21
N TYR A 257 -29.69 9.61 -5.98
CA TYR A 257 -28.68 10.62 -5.75
C TYR A 257 -27.29 10.17 -6.25
N VAL A 258 -26.87 8.94 -5.92
CA VAL A 258 -25.61 8.37 -6.40
C VAL A 258 -25.59 8.27 -7.93
N ASN A 259 -26.66 7.78 -8.56
CA ASN A 259 -26.77 7.71 -10.01
C ASN A 259 -26.75 9.10 -10.66
N LYS A 260 -27.33 10.10 -10.00
CA LYS A 260 -27.28 11.48 -10.48
C LYS A 260 -25.84 11.98 -10.52
N ILE A 261 -25.07 11.83 -9.43
CA ILE A 261 -23.65 12.21 -9.39
C ILE A 261 -22.86 11.51 -10.50
N LYS A 262 -23.02 10.18 -10.64
CA LYS A 262 -22.37 9.40 -11.70
C LYS A 262 -22.73 9.91 -13.10
N SER A 263 -24.01 10.16 -13.35
CA SER A 263 -24.47 10.66 -14.65
C SER A 263 -23.88 12.04 -15.01
N GLU A 264 -23.67 12.89 -14.01
CA GLU A 264 -23.12 14.23 -14.18
C GLU A 264 -21.61 14.20 -14.39
N ASN A 265 -20.92 13.19 -13.83
CA ASN A 265 -19.49 12.97 -14.04
C ASN A 265 -19.16 12.16 -15.31
N ALA A 266 -20.13 11.47 -15.92
CA ALA A 266 -19.88 10.50 -17.00
C ALA A 266 -19.15 11.05 -18.25
N ALA A 267 -19.17 12.37 -18.47
CA ALA A 267 -18.45 13.02 -19.57
C ALA A 267 -17.01 13.44 -19.22
N LYS A 268 -16.60 13.31 -17.95
CA LYS A 268 -15.27 13.64 -17.47
C LYS A 268 -14.28 12.51 -17.81
N PRO A 269 -12.98 12.80 -17.92
CA PRO A 269 -11.98 11.80 -18.30
C PRO A 269 -11.79 10.66 -17.29
N LEU A 270 -12.16 10.89 -16.02
CA LEU A 270 -11.98 9.94 -14.93
C LEU A 270 -13.29 9.71 -14.18
N PRO A 271 -13.60 8.46 -13.79
CA PRO A 271 -14.73 8.15 -12.92
C PRO A 271 -14.55 8.80 -11.55
N ILE A 272 -15.65 9.08 -10.85
CA ILE A 272 -15.61 9.77 -9.55
C ILE A 272 -15.48 8.79 -8.38
N PHE A 273 -14.67 9.13 -7.38
CA PHE A 273 -14.71 8.39 -6.12
C PHE A 273 -16.00 8.72 -5.37
N LEU A 274 -16.64 7.70 -4.82
CA LEU A 274 -17.85 7.80 -4.02
C LEU A 274 -17.58 7.09 -2.71
N GLY A 275 -17.39 7.88 -1.66
CA GLY A 275 -16.95 7.44 -0.35
C GLY A 275 -18.05 7.47 0.70
N VAL A 276 -17.95 6.56 1.68
CA VAL A 276 -18.77 6.57 2.90
C VAL A 276 -17.98 5.94 4.06
N ASP A 277 -18.23 6.38 5.29
CA ASP A 277 -17.75 5.66 6.49
C ASP A 277 -18.76 4.56 6.85
N GLN A 278 -18.44 3.33 6.44
CA GLN A 278 -19.16 2.12 6.80
C GLN A 278 -18.20 1.17 7.51
N GLU A 279 -17.97 1.41 8.80
CA GLU A 279 -17.08 0.61 9.66
C GLU A 279 -17.82 -0.56 10.34
N GLY A 280 -19.14 -0.41 10.53
CA GLY A 280 -19.93 -1.23 11.43
C GLY A 280 -20.13 -0.56 12.79
N GLY A 281 -20.84 -1.23 13.70
CA GLY A 281 -21.16 -0.68 15.02
C GLY A 281 -21.86 0.69 14.93
N ARG A 282 -21.33 1.68 15.65
CA ARG A 282 -21.89 3.05 15.66
C ARG A 282 -21.58 3.89 14.42
N VAL A 283 -20.59 3.48 13.61
CA VAL A 283 -20.19 4.16 12.37
C VAL A 283 -20.67 3.32 11.18
N ALA A 284 -21.99 3.32 10.99
CA ALA A 284 -22.68 2.71 9.86
C ALA A 284 -23.72 3.72 9.34
N LYS A 285 -23.49 4.24 8.13
CA LYS A 285 -24.24 5.38 7.59
C LYS A 285 -25.34 4.97 6.61
N LEU A 286 -25.23 3.80 5.96
CA LEU A 286 -26.15 3.38 4.88
C LEU A 286 -27.61 3.18 5.35
N PRO A 287 -28.62 3.54 4.52
CA PRO A 287 -30.03 3.42 4.87
C PRO A 287 -30.59 2.02 4.61
N GLY A 288 -31.89 1.83 4.90
CA GLY A 288 -32.63 0.63 4.47
C GLY A 288 -32.84 -0.45 5.54
N ALA A 289 -32.50 -0.17 6.80
CA ALA A 289 -32.58 -1.17 7.89
C ALA A 289 -31.74 -2.42 7.60
N LEU A 290 -30.49 -2.19 7.18
CA LEU A 290 -29.48 -3.24 7.10
C LEU A 290 -29.26 -3.87 8.48
N THR A 291 -28.96 -5.17 8.48
CA THR A 291 -28.61 -5.92 9.68
C THR A 291 -27.32 -5.33 10.24
N PRO A 292 -27.29 -4.90 11.52
CA PRO A 292 -26.09 -4.27 12.07
C PRO A 292 -24.90 -5.23 12.08
N ILE A 293 -23.81 -4.81 11.42
CA ILE A 293 -22.49 -5.43 11.59
C ILE A 293 -21.93 -4.99 12.96
N PRO A 294 -21.38 -5.92 13.77
CA PRO A 294 -20.86 -5.60 15.10
C PRO A 294 -19.70 -4.58 15.04
N PRO A 295 -19.48 -3.79 16.10
CA PRO A 295 -18.30 -2.93 16.20
C PRO A 295 -17.01 -3.76 16.19
N SER A 296 -15.91 -3.17 15.71
CA SER A 296 -14.61 -3.83 15.58
C SER A 296 -14.14 -4.51 16.86
N LEU A 297 -14.41 -3.92 18.04
CA LEU A 297 -14.05 -4.53 19.32
C LEU A 297 -14.71 -5.90 19.54
N GLN A 298 -15.96 -6.08 19.10
CA GLN A 298 -16.65 -7.36 19.19
C GLN A 298 -16.05 -8.39 18.22
N ILE A 299 -15.64 -7.96 17.03
CA ILE A 299 -14.89 -8.79 16.08
C ILE A 299 -13.53 -9.19 16.69
N GLY A 300 -12.87 -8.23 17.33
CA GLY A 300 -11.68 -8.38 18.17
C GLY A 300 -11.80 -9.49 19.21
N ASN A 301 -12.88 -9.46 19.98
CA ASN A 301 -13.17 -10.45 21.03
C ASN A 301 -13.38 -11.87 20.49
N VAL A 302 -13.88 -12.00 19.25
CA VAL A 302 -13.94 -13.30 18.57
C VAL A 302 -12.54 -13.77 18.13
N GLY A 303 -11.68 -12.85 17.70
CA GLY A 303 -10.27 -13.13 17.39
C GLY A 303 -10.02 -13.97 16.13
N SER A 304 -11.03 -14.10 15.26
CA SER A 304 -11.00 -14.95 14.07
C SER A 304 -10.72 -14.15 12.78
N SER A 305 -9.61 -14.43 12.11
CA SER A 305 -9.26 -13.86 10.79
C SER A 305 -10.33 -14.17 9.74
N GLU A 306 -10.84 -15.41 9.69
CA GLU A 306 -11.90 -15.80 8.75
C GLU A 306 -13.16 -14.95 8.96
N PHE A 307 -13.52 -14.68 10.21
CA PHE A 307 -14.65 -13.82 10.52
C PHE A 307 -14.37 -12.38 10.13
N SER A 308 -13.18 -11.84 10.44
CA SER A 308 -12.81 -10.46 10.10
C SER A 308 -12.79 -10.21 8.59
N TYR A 309 -12.28 -11.16 7.81
CA TYR A 309 -12.33 -11.13 6.34
C TYR A 309 -13.77 -11.18 5.84
N ALA A 310 -14.61 -12.07 6.40
CA ALA A 310 -16.02 -12.16 6.04
C ALA A 310 -16.78 -10.86 6.36
N ILE A 311 -16.49 -10.20 7.48
CA ILE A 311 -17.03 -8.87 7.78
C ILE A 311 -16.54 -7.85 6.76
N GLY A 312 -15.26 -7.83 6.42
CA GLY A 312 -14.73 -6.94 5.38
C GLY A 312 -15.46 -7.11 4.04
N SER A 313 -15.67 -8.35 3.59
CA SER A 313 -16.45 -8.65 2.37
C SER A 313 -17.90 -8.18 2.49
N LEU A 314 -18.56 -8.33 3.65
CA LEU A 314 -19.90 -7.79 3.84
C LEU A 314 -19.94 -6.26 3.76
N LEU A 315 -18.98 -5.56 4.38
CA LEU A 315 -18.87 -4.11 4.30
C LEU A 315 -18.63 -3.66 2.84
N GLY A 316 -17.72 -4.33 2.12
CA GLY A 316 -17.49 -4.08 0.69
C GLY A 316 -18.77 -4.27 -0.14
N LYS A 317 -19.54 -5.34 0.10
CA LYS A 317 -20.82 -5.58 -0.58
C LYS A 317 -21.87 -4.52 -0.28
N GLU A 318 -22.00 -4.10 0.97
CA GLU A 318 -22.92 -3.02 1.34
C GLU A 318 -22.57 -1.77 0.56
N VAL A 319 -21.31 -1.30 0.65
CA VAL A 319 -20.81 -0.09 -0.03
C VAL A 319 -21.03 -0.18 -1.54
N LYS A 320 -20.60 -1.27 -2.18
CA LYS A 320 -20.73 -1.47 -3.63
C LYS A 320 -22.19 -1.51 -4.09
N SER A 321 -23.08 -2.13 -3.31
CA SER A 321 -24.49 -2.26 -3.69
C SER A 321 -25.16 -0.90 -3.83
N PHE A 322 -24.81 0.07 -2.97
CA PHE A 322 -25.30 1.44 -3.06
C PHE A 322 -24.53 2.30 -4.07
N GLY A 323 -23.62 1.71 -4.85
CA GLY A 323 -22.89 2.37 -5.93
C GLY A 323 -21.66 3.15 -5.49
N PHE A 324 -21.27 3.04 -4.21
CA PHE A 324 -20.02 3.57 -3.68
C PHE A 324 -18.85 2.67 -4.06
N ASN A 325 -17.65 3.25 -4.12
CA ASN A 325 -16.43 2.54 -4.54
C ASN A 325 -15.25 2.73 -3.58
N MET A 326 -15.44 3.51 -2.51
CA MET A 326 -14.44 3.71 -1.46
C MET A 326 -15.12 3.61 -0.09
N ASN A 327 -14.56 2.81 0.80
CA ASN A 327 -15.01 2.72 2.19
C ASN A 327 -13.90 3.22 3.11
N PHE A 328 -14.24 4.16 3.98
CA PHE A 328 -13.33 4.67 4.99
C PHE A 328 -13.23 3.69 6.18
N ALA A 329 -12.74 2.49 5.90
CA ALA A 329 -12.51 1.39 6.83
C ALA A 329 -11.43 0.47 6.24
N PRO A 330 -10.68 -0.28 7.08
CA PRO A 330 -10.84 -0.45 8.52
C PRO A 330 -10.08 0.57 9.38
N VAL A 331 -10.49 0.67 10.64
CA VAL A 331 -9.73 1.38 11.69
C VAL A 331 -8.62 0.47 12.21
N LEU A 332 -7.38 0.93 12.09
CA LEU A 332 -6.16 0.25 12.54
C LEU A 332 -5.55 0.89 13.80
N ASP A 333 -6.27 1.82 14.43
CA ASP A 333 -5.85 2.37 15.71
C ASP A 333 -5.86 1.31 16.81
N ILE A 334 -4.82 1.27 17.62
CA ILE A 334 -4.75 0.42 18.82
C ILE A 334 -5.33 1.20 19.98
N ASN A 335 -6.43 0.74 20.56
CA ASN A 335 -7.06 1.41 21.71
C ASN A 335 -6.27 1.19 23.01
N SER A 336 -5.05 1.74 23.05
CA SER A 336 -4.06 1.63 24.14
C SER A 336 -4.45 2.50 25.34
N ASN A 337 -5.10 3.65 25.10
CA ASN A 337 -5.66 4.47 26.17
C ASN A 337 -7.12 4.07 26.46
N PRO A 338 -7.43 3.50 27.64
CA PRO A 338 -8.79 3.09 27.99
C PRO A 338 -9.77 4.26 28.12
N ASN A 339 -9.27 5.49 28.24
CA ASN A 339 -10.09 6.71 28.31
C ASN A 339 -10.25 7.39 26.93
N ASN A 340 -9.81 6.76 25.83
CA ASN A 340 -9.94 7.33 24.50
C ASN A 340 -11.43 7.53 24.13
N PRO A 341 -11.88 8.77 23.86
CA PRO A 341 -13.29 9.04 23.59
C PRO A 341 -13.71 8.76 22.14
N VAL A 342 -12.74 8.65 21.21
CA VAL A 342 -12.98 8.64 19.76
C VAL A 342 -12.95 7.23 19.18
N ILE A 343 -11.95 6.44 19.55
CA ILE A 343 -11.70 5.11 18.99
C ILE A 343 -12.55 4.08 19.74
N GLY A 344 -12.20 3.73 20.97
CA GLY A 344 -13.00 2.85 21.83
C GLY A 344 -13.38 1.54 21.12
N ASP A 345 -14.68 1.33 20.90
CA ASP A 345 -15.24 0.14 20.26
C ASP A 345 -14.97 0.04 18.74
N ARG A 346 -14.47 1.11 18.11
CA ARG A 346 -14.07 1.13 16.69
C ARG A 346 -12.73 0.43 16.43
N SER A 347 -11.91 0.23 17.47
CA SER A 347 -10.69 -0.58 17.36
C SER A 347 -10.99 -2.06 17.55
N PHE A 348 -10.23 -2.92 16.87
CA PHE A 348 -10.26 -4.37 17.09
C PHE A 348 -9.67 -4.78 18.44
N GLY A 349 -8.95 -3.90 19.14
CA GLY A 349 -8.43 -4.20 20.47
C GLY A 349 -7.35 -3.24 20.94
N ASN A 350 -6.59 -3.65 21.94
CA ASN A 350 -5.59 -2.82 22.61
C ASN A 350 -4.16 -3.35 22.44
N THR A 351 -3.93 -4.27 21.51
CA THR A 351 -2.59 -4.78 21.18
C THR A 351 -2.33 -4.71 19.68
N ALA A 352 -1.09 -4.48 19.29
CA ALA A 352 -0.71 -4.45 17.88
C ALA A 352 -1.08 -5.74 17.15
N ASN A 353 -0.82 -6.91 17.75
CA ASN A 353 -1.08 -8.21 17.13
C ASN A 353 -2.56 -8.40 16.73
N ILE A 354 -3.50 -8.14 17.65
CA ILE A 354 -4.93 -8.34 17.34
C ILE A 354 -5.43 -7.34 16.31
N VAL A 355 -4.98 -6.08 16.38
CA VAL A 355 -5.40 -5.01 15.48
C VAL A 355 -4.84 -5.25 14.08
N SER A 356 -3.55 -5.56 13.94
CA SER A 356 -2.97 -5.90 12.63
C SER A 356 -3.67 -7.11 12.02
N LYS A 357 -3.77 -8.21 12.78
CA LYS A 357 -4.31 -9.48 12.28
C LYS A 357 -5.75 -9.35 11.78
N LEU A 358 -6.61 -8.63 12.50
CA LEU A 358 -8.02 -8.55 12.15
C LEU A 358 -8.31 -7.39 11.20
N GLY A 359 -7.66 -6.24 11.41
CA GLY A 359 -7.78 -5.09 10.54
C GLY A 359 -7.33 -5.38 9.11
N ILE A 360 -6.18 -6.06 8.92
CA ILE A 360 -5.69 -6.43 7.59
C ILE A 360 -6.67 -7.38 6.88
N GLU A 361 -7.25 -8.34 7.60
CA GLU A 361 -8.25 -9.25 7.03
C GLU A 361 -9.54 -8.51 6.65
N THR A 362 -9.98 -7.53 7.45
CA THR A 362 -11.11 -6.66 7.07
C THR A 362 -10.79 -5.81 5.85
N MET A 363 -9.58 -5.25 5.76
CA MET A 363 -9.10 -4.51 4.58
C MET A 363 -9.17 -5.40 3.32
N LYS A 364 -8.56 -6.58 3.38
CA LYS A 364 -8.59 -7.56 2.27
C LYS A 364 -10.00 -7.99 1.90
N GLY A 365 -10.89 -8.14 2.90
CA GLY A 365 -12.30 -8.43 2.67
C GLY A 365 -13.00 -7.32 1.88
N ILE A 366 -12.79 -6.05 2.24
CA ILE A 366 -13.36 -4.90 1.52
C ILE A 366 -12.82 -4.87 0.08
N GLN A 367 -11.49 -5.01 -0.07
CA GLN A 367 -10.82 -5.02 -1.37
C GLN A 367 -11.30 -6.17 -2.27
N SER A 368 -11.64 -7.33 -1.70
CA SER A 368 -12.13 -8.49 -2.47
C SER A 368 -13.46 -8.27 -3.18
N GLU A 369 -14.18 -7.21 -2.82
CA GLU A 369 -15.41 -6.80 -3.47
C GLU A 369 -15.17 -5.66 -4.48
N ASP A 370 -13.93 -5.38 -4.88
CA ASP A 370 -13.55 -4.22 -5.72
C ASP A 370 -13.94 -2.87 -5.10
N VAL A 371 -13.88 -2.76 -3.77
CA VAL A 371 -14.07 -1.51 -3.04
C VAL A 371 -12.74 -1.07 -2.44
N ILE A 372 -12.39 0.19 -2.62
CA ILE A 372 -11.15 0.75 -2.08
C ILE A 372 -11.27 0.85 -0.56
N ALA A 373 -10.44 0.10 0.15
CA ALA A 373 -10.30 0.19 1.60
C ALA A 373 -9.34 1.34 1.98
N VAL A 374 -9.71 2.11 3.00
CA VAL A 374 -8.87 3.19 3.54
C VAL A 374 -8.51 2.86 4.97
N ILE A 375 -7.23 2.58 5.22
CA ILE A 375 -6.73 2.30 6.57
C ILE A 375 -6.53 3.61 7.34
N LYS A 376 -6.96 3.64 8.60
CA LYS A 376 -7.00 4.88 9.40
C LYS A 376 -6.88 4.66 10.91
N HIS A 377 -6.43 5.64 11.70
CA HIS A 377 -6.04 6.99 11.30
C HIS A 377 -4.53 7.16 11.57
N PHE A 378 -3.72 7.18 10.52
CA PHE A 378 -2.26 7.24 10.63
C PHE A 378 -1.81 8.58 11.27
N PRO A 379 -0.81 8.60 12.17
CA PRO A 379 0.06 7.48 12.57
C PRO A 379 -0.46 6.65 13.76
N GLY A 380 -1.71 6.86 14.21
CA GLY A 380 -2.33 6.13 15.31
C GLY A 380 -3.05 7.05 16.30
N HIS A 381 -4.38 6.98 16.35
CA HIS A 381 -5.24 7.84 17.19
C HIS A 381 -5.59 7.21 18.55
N GLY A 382 -5.28 5.93 18.75
CA GLY A 382 -5.80 5.16 19.88
C GLY A 382 -5.24 5.51 21.26
N ASP A 383 -4.19 6.31 21.37
CA ASP A 383 -3.63 6.80 22.64
C ASP A 383 -4.10 8.22 23.03
N THR A 384 -4.97 8.85 22.23
CA THR A 384 -5.47 10.20 22.53
C THR A 384 -6.43 10.20 23.73
N ALA A 385 -6.33 11.24 24.58
CA ALA A 385 -7.24 11.47 25.70
C ALA A 385 -8.33 12.53 25.39
N THR A 386 -8.26 13.15 24.20
CA THR A 386 -9.10 14.27 23.76
C THR A 386 -9.75 13.90 22.43
N ASP A 387 -11.01 14.31 22.24
CA ASP A 387 -11.73 14.07 20.99
C ASP A 387 -11.29 15.08 19.91
N SER A 388 -10.76 14.59 18.78
CA SER A 388 -10.37 15.42 17.63
C SER A 388 -11.52 16.17 16.98
N HIS A 389 -12.77 15.79 17.26
CA HIS A 389 -13.93 16.55 16.81
C HIS A 389 -14.16 17.82 17.64
N LEU A 390 -13.47 17.99 18.77
CA LEU A 390 -13.68 19.08 19.73
C LEU A 390 -12.42 19.93 19.98
N GLU A 391 -11.24 19.30 20.04
CA GLU A 391 -9.97 20.00 20.24
C GLU A 391 -8.84 19.22 19.55
N LEU A 392 -7.74 19.89 19.19
CA LEU A 392 -6.56 19.23 18.59
C LEU A 392 -5.92 18.22 19.59
N PRO A 393 -6.00 16.90 19.36
CA PRO A 393 -5.39 15.92 20.24
C PRO A 393 -3.88 16.00 20.17
N ARG A 394 -3.24 15.81 21.32
CA ARG A 394 -1.78 15.83 21.46
C ARG A 394 -1.30 14.50 22.00
N VAL A 395 -0.39 13.84 21.30
CA VAL A 395 0.29 12.62 21.75
C VAL A 395 1.77 12.93 21.90
N ASN A 396 2.32 12.75 23.10
CA ASN A 396 3.71 13.10 23.38
C ASN A 396 4.60 11.86 23.28
N LYS A 397 4.74 11.34 22.06
CA LYS A 397 5.57 10.17 21.73
C LYS A 397 6.63 10.50 20.68
N THR A 398 7.79 9.86 20.77
CA THR A 398 8.83 9.88 19.73
C THR A 398 8.47 8.95 18.57
N ILE A 399 9.22 8.99 17.46
CA ILE A 399 9.02 8.07 16.33
C ILE A 399 9.25 6.62 16.78
N GLU A 400 10.29 6.38 17.57
CA GLU A 400 10.63 5.03 18.08
C GLU A 400 9.50 4.45 18.93
N GLU A 401 8.88 5.26 19.79
CA GLU A 401 7.71 4.83 20.59
C GLU A 401 6.49 4.52 19.71
N LEU A 402 6.29 5.26 18.61
CA LEU A 402 5.23 4.99 17.63
C LEU A 402 5.52 3.70 16.84
N GLU A 403 6.78 3.44 16.48
CA GLU A 403 7.22 2.22 15.78
C GLU A 403 6.98 0.95 16.60
N GLU A 404 7.12 1.03 17.92
CA GLU A 404 6.92 -0.09 18.84
C GLU A 404 5.43 -0.49 18.99
N LEU A 405 4.49 0.43 18.73
CA LEU A 405 3.07 0.19 18.97
C LEU A 405 2.18 0.69 17.83
N GLU A 406 1.94 1.99 17.74
CA GLU A 406 0.92 2.58 16.85
C GLU A 406 1.15 2.28 15.36
N LEU A 407 2.41 2.26 14.90
CA LEU A 407 2.74 2.05 13.48
C LEU A 407 2.74 0.58 13.07
N VAL A 408 2.72 -0.36 14.02
CA VAL A 408 2.80 -1.80 13.71
C VAL A 408 1.67 -2.27 12.78
N PRO A 409 0.39 -1.92 13.02
CA PRO A 409 -0.70 -2.28 12.10
C PRO A 409 -0.59 -1.61 10.73
N PHE A 410 -0.17 -0.34 10.66
CA PHE A 410 -0.05 0.38 9.40
C PHE A 410 1.08 -0.18 8.53
N ARG A 411 2.27 -0.42 9.10
CA ARG A 411 3.40 -1.02 8.40
C ARG A 411 3.03 -2.39 7.81
N GLN A 412 2.36 -3.23 8.61
CA GLN A 412 1.91 -4.53 8.13
C GLN A 412 0.83 -4.41 7.05
N ALA A 413 -0.14 -3.50 7.21
CA ALA A 413 -1.18 -3.27 6.20
C ALA A 413 -0.60 -2.74 4.87
N ILE A 414 0.41 -1.87 4.92
CA ILE A 414 1.13 -1.39 3.72
C ILE A 414 1.81 -2.56 3.00
N GLN A 415 2.53 -3.41 3.73
CA GLN A 415 3.18 -4.60 3.18
C GLN A 415 2.17 -5.60 2.59
N GLU A 416 0.97 -5.65 3.17
CA GLU A 416 -0.15 -6.52 2.77
C GLU A 416 -1.09 -5.88 1.75
N GLY A 417 -0.77 -4.68 1.27
CA GLY A 417 -1.45 -4.07 0.13
C GLY A 417 -2.50 -3.00 0.41
N ALA A 418 -2.32 -2.21 1.47
CA ALA A 418 -3.14 -1.02 1.68
C ALA A 418 -3.01 -0.05 0.50
N ASP A 419 -4.14 0.32 -0.09
CA ASP A 419 -4.18 1.21 -1.26
C ASP A 419 -4.28 2.68 -0.90
N VAL A 420 -4.91 2.97 0.24
CA VAL A 420 -5.12 4.34 0.73
C VAL A 420 -4.88 4.40 2.23
N VAL A 421 -4.08 5.39 2.66
CA VAL A 421 -3.84 5.72 4.07
C VAL A 421 -4.45 7.07 4.40
N MET A 422 -5.31 7.10 5.42
CA MET A 422 -5.86 8.35 5.96
C MET A 422 -5.01 8.88 7.11
N ILE A 423 -4.65 10.16 7.04
CA ILE A 423 -3.82 10.84 8.05
C ILE A 423 -4.68 11.62 9.04
N ALA A 424 -4.52 11.31 10.33
CA ALA A 424 -5.24 11.95 11.43
C ALA A 424 -4.80 13.41 11.66
N HIS A 425 -5.67 14.17 12.33
CA HIS A 425 -5.34 15.50 12.87
C HIS A 425 -4.82 15.39 14.31
N ILE A 426 -3.59 14.91 14.49
CA ILE A 426 -2.96 14.74 15.82
C ILE A 426 -1.67 15.54 15.87
N LEU A 427 -1.45 16.31 16.93
CA LEU A 427 -0.17 16.97 17.17
C LEU A 427 0.79 16.00 17.89
N LEU A 428 1.98 15.82 17.32
CA LEU A 428 3.04 14.94 17.85
C LEU A 428 4.29 15.77 18.17
N PRO A 429 4.37 16.44 19.33
CA PRO A 429 5.37 17.48 19.57
C PRO A 429 6.82 17.02 19.62
N GLN A 430 7.07 15.72 19.82
CA GLN A 430 8.42 15.17 19.76
C GLN A 430 8.88 14.91 18.31
N VAL A 431 7.96 14.99 17.34
CA VAL A 431 8.21 14.80 15.91
C VAL A 431 8.05 16.12 15.15
N ASP A 432 6.91 16.77 15.32
CA ASP A 432 6.58 18.09 14.78
C ASP A 432 5.74 18.85 15.81
N ALA A 433 6.33 19.90 16.39
CA ALA A 433 5.71 20.70 17.44
C ALA A 433 4.70 21.72 16.91
N GLU A 434 4.70 21.99 15.61
CA GLU A 434 3.90 23.06 15.00
C GLU A 434 2.73 22.49 14.23
N ASN A 435 2.92 21.41 13.48
CA ASN A 435 1.91 20.90 12.56
C ASN A 435 1.29 19.59 13.06
N PRO A 436 -0.05 19.46 12.99
CA PRO A 436 -0.71 18.16 13.10
C PRO A 436 -0.20 17.18 12.03
N SER A 437 -0.31 15.88 12.27
CA SER A 437 0.16 14.82 11.36
C SER A 437 -0.29 15.02 9.91
N SER A 438 -1.53 15.45 9.67
CA SER A 438 -2.09 15.74 8.34
C SER A 438 -1.43 16.92 7.60
N MET A 439 -0.59 17.70 8.26
CA MET A 439 0.12 18.87 7.74
C MET A 439 1.64 18.77 7.95
N SER A 440 2.12 17.66 8.51
CA SER A 440 3.53 17.48 8.87
C SER A 440 4.28 16.72 7.80
N LYS A 441 5.30 17.35 7.22
CA LYS A 441 6.22 16.71 6.27
C LYS A 441 6.96 15.54 6.94
N ALA A 442 7.33 15.69 8.23
CA ALA A 442 8.01 14.64 8.98
C ALA A 442 7.17 13.36 9.09
N ILE A 443 5.85 13.50 9.23
CA ILE A 443 4.94 12.35 9.31
C ILE A 443 4.58 11.79 7.93
N ILE A 444 4.23 12.66 6.97
CA ILE A 444 3.72 12.20 5.67
C ILE A 444 4.87 11.83 4.73
N SER A 445 5.78 12.77 4.45
CA SER A 445 6.90 12.50 3.53
C SER A 445 7.96 11.65 4.20
N ASP A 446 8.48 12.06 5.35
CA ASP A 446 9.70 11.44 5.89
C ASP A 446 9.39 10.08 6.53
N LEU A 447 8.30 9.95 7.30
CA LEU A 447 7.91 8.68 7.92
C LEU A 447 7.09 7.79 6.95
N LEU A 448 5.93 8.24 6.46
CA LEU A 448 5.05 7.37 5.68
C LEU A 448 5.60 7.07 4.26
N ARG A 449 5.95 8.10 3.48
CA ARG A 449 6.51 7.88 2.12
C ARG A 449 7.90 7.26 2.18
N ASN A 450 8.83 7.87 2.92
CA ASN A 450 10.24 7.48 2.85
C ASN A 450 10.60 6.32 3.78
N GLN A 451 10.24 6.34 5.06
CA GLN A 451 10.63 5.24 5.96
C GLN A 451 9.77 3.98 5.79
N LEU A 452 8.44 4.16 5.66
CA LEU A 452 7.52 3.04 5.45
C LEU A 452 7.36 2.64 3.98
N GLN A 453 8.00 3.37 3.05
CA GLN A 453 8.04 3.05 1.61
C GLN A 453 6.63 2.91 1.03
N TYR A 454 5.74 3.82 1.42
CA TYR A 454 4.35 3.81 0.98
C TYR A 454 4.18 4.60 -0.31
N ASP A 455 3.77 3.95 -1.38
CA ASP A 455 3.55 4.58 -2.70
C ASP A 455 2.06 4.75 -3.08
N GLY A 456 1.14 4.26 -2.25
CA GLY A 456 -0.31 4.38 -2.47
C GLY A 456 -0.86 5.79 -2.26
N VAL A 457 -2.18 5.96 -2.20
CA VAL A 457 -2.79 7.29 -2.06
C VAL A 457 -2.80 7.72 -0.58
N VAL A 458 -2.33 8.93 -0.31
CA VAL A 458 -2.45 9.56 1.02
C VAL A 458 -3.60 10.56 1.01
N ILE A 459 -4.57 10.36 1.91
CA ILE A 459 -5.71 11.25 2.10
C ILE A 459 -5.70 11.84 3.51
N THR A 460 -6.11 13.10 3.68
CA THR A 460 -6.32 13.66 5.02
C THR A 460 -7.59 13.08 5.66
N ASP A 461 -7.66 13.08 6.99
CA ASP A 461 -8.96 13.11 7.67
C ASP A 461 -9.71 14.42 7.33
N ASP A 462 -10.95 14.58 7.81
CA ASP A 462 -11.80 15.70 7.41
C ASP A 462 -11.26 17.05 7.90
N MET A 463 -10.78 17.88 6.97
CA MET A 463 -10.24 19.21 7.24
C MET A 463 -11.27 20.18 7.81
N THR A 464 -12.56 19.81 7.88
CA THR A 464 -13.59 20.61 8.56
C THR A 464 -13.76 20.32 10.05
N MET A 465 -13.04 19.33 10.59
CA MET A 465 -13.00 19.04 12.03
C MET A 465 -12.48 20.23 12.84
N GLU A 466 -12.96 20.37 14.08
CA GLU A 466 -12.59 21.48 14.98
C GLU A 466 -11.09 21.48 15.30
N ALA A 467 -10.45 20.29 15.38
CA ALA A 467 -8.99 20.15 15.50
C ALA A 467 -8.18 20.92 14.44
N ILE A 468 -8.76 21.18 13.26
CA ILE A 468 -8.15 22.03 12.23
C ILE A 468 -8.78 23.42 12.25
N THR A 469 -10.11 23.50 12.13
CA THR A 469 -10.79 24.78 11.83
C THR A 469 -10.77 25.81 12.97
N ASP A 470 -10.53 25.40 14.21
CA ASP A 470 -10.36 26.33 15.34
C ASP A 470 -8.94 26.90 15.43
N HIS A 471 -7.97 26.28 14.74
CA HIS A 471 -6.54 26.61 14.85
C HIS A 471 -5.94 27.11 13.54
N TYR A 472 -6.50 26.72 12.39
CA TYR A 472 -5.94 26.98 11.07
C TYR A 472 -7.01 27.43 10.08
N ASP A 473 -6.64 28.35 9.18
CA ASP A 473 -7.42 28.60 7.99
C ASP A 473 -7.41 27.36 7.09
N ILE A 474 -8.58 26.93 6.61
CA ILE A 474 -8.69 25.68 5.85
C ILE A 474 -7.88 25.72 4.56
N GLY A 475 -7.83 26.87 3.87
CA GLY A 475 -7.06 27.02 2.63
C GLY A 475 -5.57 26.87 2.89
N ALA A 476 -5.05 27.57 3.91
CA ALA A 476 -3.65 27.43 4.32
C ALA A 476 -3.32 26.01 4.79
N ALA A 477 -4.22 25.37 5.55
CA ALA A 477 -4.05 24.01 6.03
C ALA A 477 -4.01 22.99 4.88
N SER A 478 -4.87 23.14 3.87
CA SER A 478 -4.87 22.31 2.66
C SER A 478 -3.58 22.46 1.86
N VAL A 479 -3.09 23.70 1.67
CA VAL A 479 -1.80 23.96 1.00
C VAL A 479 -0.65 23.29 1.75
N GLN A 480 -0.61 23.44 3.08
CA GLN A 480 0.42 22.83 3.91
C GLN A 480 0.38 21.30 3.86
N SER A 481 -0.81 20.70 3.85
CA SER A 481 -0.99 19.25 3.72
C SER A 481 -0.48 18.70 2.38
N VAL A 482 -0.78 19.39 1.27
CA VAL A 482 -0.23 19.01 -0.06
C VAL A 482 1.30 19.09 -0.07
N LYS A 483 1.86 20.17 0.49
CA LYS A 483 3.33 20.34 0.63
C LYS A 483 3.96 19.25 1.50
N ALA A 484 3.24 18.79 2.52
CA ALA A 484 3.70 17.73 3.41
C ALA A 484 3.69 16.35 2.75
N GLY A 485 2.89 16.13 1.69
CA GLY A 485 2.90 14.89 0.90
C GLY A 485 1.54 14.23 0.68
N SER A 486 0.43 14.84 1.14
CA SER A 486 -0.91 14.31 0.89
C SER A 486 -1.31 14.43 -0.58
N ASP A 487 -1.99 13.41 -1.10
CA ASP A 487 -2.51 13.40 -2.48
C ASP A 487 -3.95 13.90 -2.57
N ILE A 488 -4.75 13.60 -1.55
CA ILE A 488 -6.16 14.00 -1.50
C ILE A 488 -6.42 14.77 -0.21
N ILE A 489 -7.10 15.91 -0.34
CA ILE A 489 -7.61 16.70 0.77
C ILE A 489 -9.10 16.40 0.93
N MET A 490 -9.48 15.84 2.08
CA MET A 490 -10.87 15.61 2.43
C MET A 490 -11.47 16.86 3.09
N VAL A 491 -12.55 17.38 2.51
CA VAL A 491 -13.34 18.47 3.08
C VAL A 491 -14.80 18.01 3.07
N ALA A 492 -15.23 17.33 4.13
CA ALA A 492 -16.47 16.55 4.15
C ALA A 492 -17.74 17.37 4.38
N HIS A 493 -17.60 18.67 4.64
CA HIS A 493 -18.71 19.58 4.93
C HIS A 493 -18.48 20.98 4.34
N ASP A 494 -19.58 21.71 4.13
CA ASP A 494 -19.58 23.11 3.71
C ASP A 494 -18.92 23.36 2.34
N TYR A 495 -19.76 23.56 1.33
CA TYR A 495 -19.34 23.92 -0.03
C TYR A 495 -18.32 25.08 -0.10
N ASN A 496 -18.46 26.11 0.75
CA ASN A 496 -17.53 27.24 0.74
C ASN A 496 -16.15 26.84 1.24
N LYS A 497 -16.07 25.93 2.22
CA LYS A 497 -14.80 25.37 2.70
C LYS A 497 -14.13 24.54 1.62
N VAL A 498 -14.89 23.69 0.91
CA VAL A 498 -14.38 22.90 -0.24
C VAL A 498 -13.76 23.82 -1.29
N THR A 499 -14.51 24.84 -1.72
CA THR A 499 -14.03 25.75 -2.77
C THR A 499 -12.89 26.66 -2.30
N SER A 500 -12.79 26.93 -0.99
CA SER A 500 -11.66 27.68 -0.41
C SER A 500 -10.38 26.85 -0.42
N ALA A 501 -10.44 25.57 -0.04
CA ALA A 501 -9.31 24.65 -0.14
C ALA A 501 -8.79 24.52 -1.58
N PHE A 502 -9.70 24.29 -2.54
CA PHE A 502 -9.37 24.23 -3.97
C PHE A 502 -8.64 25.50 -4.44
N ARG A 503 -9.22 26.68 -4.19
CA ARG A 503 -8.66 27.96 -4.66
C ARG A 503 -7.32 28.28 -4.00
N ALA A 504 -7.14 27.89 -2.74
CA ALA A 504 -5.88 28.08 -2.03
C ALA A 504 -4.76 27.23 -2.66
N ILE A 505 -5.04 25.96 -2.98
CA ILE A 505 -4.08 25.09 -3.68
C ILE A 505 -3.77 25.65 -5.06
N GLN A 506 -4.78 26.06 -5.83
CA GLN A 506 -4.59 26.67 -7.15
C GLN A 506 -3.68 27.89 -7.08
N LYS A 507 -3.97 28.81 -6.17
CA LYS A 507 -3.16 30.01 -5.97
C LYS A 507 -1.73 29.68 -5.49
N ALA A 508 -1.56 28.66 -4.66
CA ALA A 508 -0.23 28.23 -4.22
C ALA A 508 0.61 27.68 -5.39
N VAL A 509 -0.01 26.96 -6.33
CA VAL A 509 0.67 26.51 -7.56
C VAL A 509 1.00 27.68 -8.48
N GLU A 510 0.03 28.56 -8.75
CA GLU A 510 0.22 29.74 -9.60
C GLU A 510 1.33 30.67 -9.11
N ASN A 511 1.52 30.76 -7.78
CA ASN A 511 2.58 31.57 -7.17
C ASN A 511 3.91 30.80 -6.99
N GLY A 512 3.98 29.52 -7.35
CA GLY A 512 5.18 28.68 -7.23
C GLY A 512 5.50 28.20 -5.82
N GLU A 513 4.57 28.29 -4.87
CA GLU A 513 4.71 27.70 -3.53
C GLU A 513 4.61 26.17 -3.59
N ILE A 514 3.76 25.64 -4.48
CA ILE A 514 3.67 24.22 -4.82
C ILE A 514 4.06 24.08 -6.31
N SER A 515 4.96 23.15 -6.63
CA SER A 515 5.25 22.86 -8.05
C SER A 515 4.08 22.12 -8.70
N GLU A 516 3.83 22.37 -9.98
CA GLU A 516 2.85 21.55 -10.73
C GLU A 516 3.27 20.08 -10.79
N GLU A 517 4.57 19.79 -10.77
CA GLU A 517 5.10 18.42 -10.66
C GLU A 517 4.60 17.72 -9.39
N ARG A 518 4.61 18.40 -8.24
CA ARG A 518 4.07 17.85 -6.99
C ARG A 518 2.59 17.49 -7.12
N ILE A 519 1.82 18.29 -7.86
CA ILE A 519 0.40 18.00 -8.17
C ILE A 519 0.31 16.77 -9.09
N ASN A 520 1.14 16.72 -10.14
CA ASN A 520 1.18 15.60 -11.08
C ASN A 520 1.46 14.27 -10.37
N ASP A 521 2.40 14.22 -9.43
CA ASP A 521 2.73 13.01 -8.68
C ASP A 521 1.50 12.45 -7.94
N SER A 522 0.72 13.33 -7.31
CA SER A 522 -0.52 12.93 -6.63
C SER A 522 -1.59 12.47 -7.61
N VAL A 523 -1.77 13.19 -8.71
CA VAL A 523 -2.77 12.84 -9.73
C VAL A 523 -2.44 11.51 -10.40
N VAL A 524 -1.16 11.19 -10.62
CA VAL A 524 -0.73 9.88 -11.13
C VAL A 524 -1.17 8.75 -10.19
N ARG A 525 -0.90 8.87 -8.87
CA ARG A 525 -1.36 7.87 -7.88
C ARG A 525 -2.87 7.72 -7.87
N ILE A 526 -3.59 8.85 -8.00
CA ILE A 526 -5.06 8.86 -8.06
C ILE A 526 -5.57 8.15 -9.31
N ILE A 527 -5.01 8.43 -10.49
CA ILE A 527 -5.39 7.75 -11.74
C ILE A 527 -5.11 6.25 -11.64
N GLN A 528 -3.92 5.87 -11.19
CA GLN A 528 -3.53 4.47 -11.01
C GLN A 528 -4.47 3.73 -10.04
N LEU A 529 -4.89 4.38 -8.96
CA LEU A 529 -5.87 3.81 -8.03
C LEU A 529 -7.23 3.59 -8.71
N LYS A 530 -7.73 4.56 -9.48
CA LYS A 530 -8.98 4.43 -10.24
C LYS A 530 -8.89 3.29 -11.28
N GLU A 531 -7.75 3.14 -11.94
CA GLU A 531 -7.50 2.06 -12.89
C GLU A 531 -7.38 0.69 -12.22
N LYS A 532 -6.69 0.59 -11.07
CA LYS A 532 -6.54 -0.65 -10.30
C LYS A 532 -7.90 -1.27 -9.98
N TYR A 533 -8.86 -0.43 -9.58
CA TYR A 533 -10.23 -0.85 -9.24
C TYR A 533 -11.19 -0.79 -10.43
N GLN A 534 -10.69 -0.48 -11.64
CA GLN A 534 -11.47 -0.43 -12.88
C GLN A 534 -12.75 0.40 -12.73
N LEU A 535 -12.64 1.54 -12.04
CA LEU A 535 -13.80 2.34 -11.68
C LEU A 535 -14.56 2.82 -12.92
N LYS A 536 -15.89 2.88 -12.78
CA LYS A 536 -16.81 3.38 -13.80
C LYS A 536 -17.95 4.11 -13.14
N ASP A 537 -18.48 5.11 -13.83
CA ASP A 537 -19.69 5.84 -13.43
C ASP A 537 -20.97 5.15 -13.91
N ASP A 538 -20.94 3.82 -13.97
CA ASP A 538 -22.12 3.02 -14.32
C ASP A 538 -23.20 3.17 -13.24
N GLN A 539 -24.43 3.43 -13.68
CA GLN A 539 -25.57 3.59 -12.80
C GLN A 539 -25.98 2.24 -12.18
N ILE A 540 -26.43 2.29 -10.93
CA ILE A 540 -26.99 1.13 -10.23
C ILE A 540 -28.50 1.04 -10.46
N GLU A 541 -29.04 -0.15 -10.73
CA GLU A 541 -30.47 -0.32 -10.98
C GLU A 541 -31.29 -0.34 -9.68
N SER A 542 -30.89 -1.17 -8.72
CA SER A 542 -31.56 -1.32 -7.43
C SER A 542 -30.65 -1.95 -6.39
N VAL A 543 -30.98 -1.78 -5.11
CA VAL A 543 -30.27 -2.40 -3.98
C VAL A 543 -31.19 -3.46 -3.37
N ASP A 544 -30.74 -4.71 -3.34
CA ASP A 544 -31.46 -5.80 -2.65
C ASP A 544 -31.02 -5.89 -1.19
N VAL A 545 -31.65 -5.07 -0.35
CA VAL A 545 -31.41 -5.05 1.11
C VAL A 545 -31.72 -6.41 1.75
N ASN A 546 -32.71 -7.15 1.25
CA ASN A 546 -33.07 -8.45 1.83
C ASN A 546 -31.97 -9.47 1.60
N ALA A 547 -31.40 -9.51 0.38
CA ALA A 547 -30.27 -10.36 0.07
C ALA A 547 -29.02 -10.00 0.91
N LEU A 548 -28.74 -8.70 1.08
CA LEU A 548 -27.66 -8.25 1.97
C LEU A 548 -27.88 -8.72 3.40
N ASN A 549 -29.08 -8.50 3.95
CA ASN A 549 -29.44 -8.93 5.30
C ASN A 549 -29.32 -10.45 5.49
N GLN A 550 -29.74 -11.25 4.51
CA GLN A 550 -29.59 -12.70 4.57
C GLN A 550 -28.11 -13.13 4.61
N GLN A 551 -27.25 -12.48 3.82
CA GLN A 551 -25.81 -12.74 3.84
C GLN A 551 -25.17 -12.35 5.17
N ILE A 552 -25.49 -11.16 5.68
CA ILE A 552 -24.98 -10.68 6.98
C ILE A 552 -25.39 -11.66 8.08
N GLN A 553 -26.68 -12.01 8.16
CA GLN A 553 -27.18 -12.96 9.17
C GLN A 553 -26.53 -14.34 9.05
N SER A 554 -26.28 -14.83 7.83
CA SER A 554 -25.60 -16.11 7.61
C SER A 554 -24.18 -16.10 8.20
N VAL A 555 -23.42 -15.03 7.96
CA VAL A 555 -22.05 -14.88 8.50
C VAL A 555 -22.08 -14.74 10.03
N LEU A 556 -22.98 -13.91 10.57
CA LEU A 556 -23.10 -13.72 12.02
C LEU A 556 -23.52 -15.00 12.73
N ASN A 557 -24.48 -15.77 12.21
CA ASN A 557 -24.89 -17.06 12.77
C ASN A 557 -23.79 -18.13 12.71
N LYS A 558 -22.85 -18.03 11.77
CA LYS A 558 -21.76 -19.01 11.63
C LYS A 558 -20.59 -18.71 12.58
N HIS A 559 -20.34 -17.42 12.86
CA HIS A 559 -19.09 -16.99 13.47
C HIS A 559 -19.23 -16.17 14.76
N TYR A 560 -20.41 -15.59 15.03
CA TYR A 560 -20.60 -14.59 16.07
C TYR A 560 -21.63 -14.99 17.14
N TYR A 561 -22.77 -15.53 16.70
CA TYR A 561 -23.77 -16.15 17.58
C TYR A 561 -23.49 -17.64 17.75
#